data_AF-A0A3D4GSG4-F1
#
_entry.id   AF-A0A3D4GSG4-F1
#
_cell.length_a   1.000
_cell.length_b   1.000
_cell.length_c   1.000
_cell.angle_alpha   90.00
_cell.angle_beta   90.00
_cell.angle_gamma   90.00
#
_symmetry.space_group_name_H-M   'P 1'
#
loop_
_entity.id
_entity.type
_entity.pdbx_description
1 polymer ?
#
loop_
_entity_poly.entity_id
_entity_poly.type
_entity_poly.pdbx_seq_one_letter_code
_entity_poly.pdbx_strand_id
1 'polypeptide(L)'
;MREVPEEEKNQVPQWEAPEDLGKEYISDLLPEMIINPAGSKGRHFIIVKIDVGVNDRDIIVEEVLSKKWRIPEIRNIIIDVFSTYTTYELKTPKYKQEVREVIVEKFNELAGWTSDMAAFSEDGEVSLPPIKEVYFSKYIIQ
;
A
#
# COMPACT_ATOMS: atom_id res chain seq x y z
N MET A 1 21.92 -9.62 5.91
CA MET A 1 21.26 -8.82 4.86
C MET A 1 20.77 -9.82 3.84
N ARG A 2 19.50 -9.77 3.40
CA ARG A 2 19.07 -10.56 2.24
C ARG A 2 19.72 -9.95 1.00
N GLU A 3 20.45 -10.75 0.23
CA GLU A 3 20.99 -10.30 -1.06
C GLU A 3 19.88 -10.41 -2.09
N VAL A 4 19.59 -9.31 -2.81
CA VAL A 4 18.63 -9.33 -3.92
C VAL A 4 19.34 -9.92 -5.14
N PRO A 5 18.84 -11.02 -5.73
CA PRO A 5 19.41 -11.60 -6.95
C PRO A 5 19.49 -10.57 -8.09
N GLU A 6 20.55 -10.60 -8.91
CA GLU A 6 20.71 -9.66 -10.04
C GLU A 6 19.56 -9.71 -11.03
N GLU A 7 18.93 -10.88 -11.17
CA GLU A 7 17.76 -11.12 -12.03
C GLU A 7 16.53 -10.28 -11.59
N GLU A 8 16.41 -9.95 -10.30
CA GLU A 8 15.30 -9.16 -9.78
C GLU A 8 15.53 -7.65 -9.91
N LYS A 9 16.80 -7.22 -10.02
CA LYS A 9 17.16 -5.80 -10.18
C LYS A 9 16.70 -5.24 -11.52
N ASN A 10 16.62 -6.09 -12.54
CA ASN A 10 16.34 -5.71 -13.93
C ASN A 10 14.90 -5.98 -14.36
N GLN A 11 14.02 -6.43 -13.45
CA GLN A 11 12.60 -6.59 -13.77
C GLN A 11 11.95 -5.23 -13.95
N VAL A 12 11.31 -5.04 -15.10
CA VAL A 12 10.50 -3.87 -15.38
C VAL A 12 9.31 -3.91 -14.39
N PRO A 13 9.00 -2.81 -13.69
CA PRO A 13 7.80 -2.78 -12.87
C PRO A 13 6.61 -3.15 -13.76
N GLN A 14 5.80 -4.12 -13.35
CA GLN A 14 4.57 -4.46 -14.09
C GLN A 14 3.51 -3.35 -14.01
N TRP A 15 3.80 -2.28 -13.29
CA TRP A 15 2.85 -1.25 -12.93
C TRP A 15 3.42 0.15 -13.14
N GLU A 16 2.62 0.98 -13.81
CA GLU A 16 2.80 2.42 -13.90
C GLU A 16 1.60 3.09 -13.22
N ALA A 17 1.84 4.19 -12.51
CA ALA A 17 0.75 4.95 -11.90
C ALA A 17 -0.18 5.48 -13.00
N PRO A 18 -1.52 5.48 -12.81
CA PRO A 18 -2.45 6.04 -13.77
C PRO A 18 -2.11 7.50 -14.05
N GLU A 19 -2.13 7.90 -15.33
CA GLU A 19 -1.93 9.29 -15.73
C GLU A 19 -3.04 10.21 -15.21
N ASP A 20 -4.24 9.65 -15.00
CA ASP A 20 -5.42 10.37 -14.49
C ASP A 20 -6.03 9.62 -13.29
N LEU A 21 -5.75 10.18 -12.11
CA LEU A 21 -6.26 9.74 -10.81
C LEU A 21 -7.72 10.21 -10.58
N GLY A 22 -8.30 11.03 -11.47
CA GLY A 22 -9.63 11.63 -11.28
C GLY A 22 -10.84 10.71 -11.47
N LYS A 23 -10.64 9.47 -11.95
CA LYS A 23 -11.72 8.51 -12.27
C LYS A 23 -11.97 7.43 -11.22
N GLU A 24 -11.01 7.22 -10.32
CA GLU A 24 -11.18 6.33 -9.16
C GLU A 24 -11.42 7.19 -7.92
N TYR A 25 -12.21 6.72 -6.95
CA TYR A 25 -12.38 7.47 -5.71
C TYR A 25 -11.11 7.37 -4.89
N ILE A 26 -10.19 8.29 -5.16
CA ILE A 26 -8.91 8.39 -4.48
C ILE A 26 -9.08 9.29 -3.28
N SER A 27 -8.87 8.71 -2.11
CA SER A 27 -8.83 9.50 -0.89
C SER A 27 -7.42 10.03 -0.66
N ASP A 28 -7.24 11.35 -0.70
CA ASP A 28 -6.04 12.06 -0.20
C ASP A 28 -6.02 12.05 1.36
N LEU A 29 -6.27 10.88 1.92
CA LEU A 29 -6.54 10.64 3.33
C LEU A 29 -5.26 10.73 4.17
N LEU A 30 -4.13 10.43 3.53
CA LEU A 30 -2.86 10.23 4.19
C LEU A 30 -1.90 11.36 3.82
N PRO A 31 -1.33 12.06 4.82
CA PRO A 31 -0.32 13.05 4.52
C PRO A 31 0.92 12.37 3.94
N GLU A 32 1.77 13.17 3.32
CA GLU A 32 3.13 12.75 3.02
C GLU A 32 3.85 12.26 4.30
N MET A 33 4.53 11.13 4.18
CA MET A 33 5.21 10.44 5.27
C MET A 33 6.71 10.35 5.01
N ILE A 34 7.49 10.52 6.07
CA ILE A 34 8.93 10.26 6.07
C ILE A 34 9.17 9.01 6.90
N ILE A 35 9.67 7.96 6.27
CA ILE A 35 9.83 6.64 6.89
C ILE A 35 11.29 6.21 6.78
N ASN A 36 11.81 5.59 7.85
CA ASN A 36 13.16 5.06 7.90
C ASN A 36 13.15 3.57 7.52
N PRO A 37 13.71 3.16 6.38
CA PRO A 37 13.76 1.74 5.99
C PRO A 37 14.60 0.90 6.95
N ALA A 38 14.49 -0.43 6.82
CA ALA A 38 15.30 -1.40 7.56
C ALA A 38 16.80 -1.11 7.41
N GLY A 39 17.51 -1.10 8.53
CA GLY A 39 18.96 -0.88 8.55
C GLY A 39 19.41 0.55 8.25
N SER A 40 18.50 1.50 8.06
CA SER A 40 18.82 2.91 7.77
C SER A 40 19.58 3.62 8.89
N LYS A 41 19.35 3.23 10.16
CA LYS A 41 19.88 3.90 11.37
C LYS A 41 19.62 5.42 11.37
N GLY A 42 18.52 5.87 10.75
CA GLY A 42 18.15 7.28 10.60
C GLY A 42 19.00 8.08 9.60
N ARG A 43 19.83 7.42 8.80
CA ARG A 43 20.69 8.07 7.77
C ARG A 43 20.07 8.09 6.39
N HIS A 44 19.12 7.21 6.14
CA HIS A 44 18.39 7.08 4.88
C HIS A 44 16.91 7.07 5.20
N PHE A 45 16.12 7.71 4.36
CA PHE A 45 14.67 7.77 4.53
C PHE A 45 13.98 7.75 3.18
N ILE A 46 12.73 7.30 3.21
CA ILE A 46 11.82 7.40 2.09
C ILE A 46 10.77 8.45 2.40
N ILE A 47 10.53 9.33 1.42
CA ILE A 47 9.38 10.22 1.40
C ILE A 47 8.32 9.54 0.53
N VAL A 48 7.20 9.18 1.14
CA VAL A 48 6.09 8.51 0.45
C VAL A 48 4.79 9.28 0.64
N LYS A 49 4.02 9.43 -0.43
CA LYS A 49 2.61 9.82 -0.38
C LYS A 49 1.80 8.68 -0.99
N ILE A 50 0.75 8.27 -0.28
CA ILE A 50 -0.05 7.10 -0.61
C ILE A 50 -1.48 7.53 -0.87
N ASP A 51 -1.94 7.17 -2.05
CA ASP A 51 -3.29 7.37 -2.57
C ASP A 51 -3.93 5.98 -2.68
N VAL A 52 -5.24 5.85 -2.43
CA VAL A 52 -5.89 4.53 -2.35
C VAL A 52 -7.07 4.46 -3.32
N GLY A 53 -7.07 3.46 -4.20
CA GLY A 53 -8.19 3.10 -5.08
C GLY A 53 -9.09 2.06 -4.42
N VAL A 54 -10.41 2.26 -4.54
CA VAL A 54 -11.42 1.51 -3.78
C VAL A 54 -12.46 0.90 -4.72
N ASN A 55 -12.90 -0.33 -4.44
CA ASN A 55 -14.05 -0.95 -5.10
C ASN A 55 -15.36 -0.57 -4.40
N ASP A 56 -15.31 -0.43 -3.07
CA ASP A 56 -16.45 -0.04 -2.23
C ASP A 56 -16.14 1.28 -1.52
N ARG A 57 -16.79 2.34 -1.99
CA ARG A 57 -16.60 3.69 -1.43
C ARG A 57 -17.26 3.82 -0.05
N ASP A 58 -18.39 3.16 0.17
CA ASP A 58 -19.19 3.34 1.37
C ASP A 58 -18.47 2.72 2.57
N ILE A 59 -17.88 1.53 2.39
CA ILE A 59 -17.03 0.89 3.41
C ILE A 59 -15.86 1.80 3.80
N ILE A 60 -15.21 2.46 2.84
CA ILE A 60 -14.07 3.34 3.15
C ILE A 60 -14.50 4.63 3.83
N VAL A 61 -15.67 5.16 3.50
CA VAL A 61 -16.24 6.29 4.23
C VAL A 61 -16.58 5.90 5.66
N GLU A 62 -17.25 4.77 5.86
CA GLU A 62 -17.73 4.32 7.17
C GLU A 62 -16.59 3.81 8.06
N GLU A 63 -15.74 2.92 7.57
CA GLU A 63 -14.73 2.25 8.38
C GLU A 63 -13.46 3.08 8.55
N VAL A 64 -13.11 3.95 7.58
CA VAL A 64 -11.84 4.67 7.58
C VAL A 64 -12.02 6.18 7.77
N LEU A 65 -12.82 6.85 6.95
CA LEU A 65 -12.97 8.32 7.00
C LEU A 65 -13.78 8.79 8.21
N SER A 66 -14.85 8.08 8.56
CA SER A 66 -15.71 8.46 9.69
C SER A 66 -15.00 8.26 11.03
N LYS A 67 -14.11 7.26 11.10
CA LYS A 67 -13.35 6.87 12.29
C LYS A 67 -11.96 7.49 12.26
N LYS A 68 -11.88 8.81 12.51
CA LYS A 68 -10.61 9.59 12.52
C LYS A 68 -9.45 8.96 13.32
N TRP A 69 -9.76 8.13 14.33
CA TRP A 69 -8.79 7.40 15.13
C TRP A 69 -8.09 6.24 14.40
N ARG A 70 -8.59 5.80 13.24
CA ARG A 70 -7.92 4.81 12.38
C ARG A 70 -6.79 5.40 11.54
N ILE A 71 -6.75 6.72 11.34
CA ILE A 71 -5.67 7.35 10.57
C ILE A 71 -4.28 7.05 11.17
N PRO A 72 -4.06 7.16 12.49
CA PRO A 72 -2.82 6.67 13.13
C PRO A 72 -2.52 5.20 12.88
N GLU A 73 -3.52 4.32 12.93
CA GLU A 73 -3.36 2.88 12.71
C GLU A 73 -2.91 2.57 11.28
N ILE A 74 -3.53 3.22 10.29
CA ILE A 74 -3.13 3.14 8.89
C ILE A 74 -1.69 3.62 8.69
N ARG A 75 -1.30 4.72 9.34
CA ARG A 75 0.09 5.19 9.30
C ARG A 75 1.06 4.18 9.89
N ASN A 76 0.70 3.55 11.00
CA ASN A 76 1.54 2.53 11.62
C ASN A 76 1.73 1.33 10.69
N ILE A 77 0.67 0.85 10.02
CA ILE A 77 0.76 -0.20 9.01
C ILE A 77 1.77 0.16 7.94
N ILE A 78 1.69 1.37 7.37
CA ILE A 78 2.61 1.82 6.33
C ILE A 78 4.05 1.85 6.87
N ILE A 79 4.26 2.44 8.05
CA ILE A 79 5.58 2.50 8.68
C ILE A 79 6.14 1.11 8.89
N ASP A 80 5.34 0.18 9.42
CA ASP A 80 5.75 -1.18 9.71
C ASP A 80 6.15 -1.92 8.43
N VAL A 81 5.34 -1.83 7.37
CA VAL A 81 5.65 -2.43 6.07
C VAL A 81 6.98 -1.87 5.54
N PHE A 82 7.12 -0.55 5.40
CA PHE A 82 8.34 0.05 4.86
C PHE A 82 9.58 -0.20 5.73
N SER A 83 9.41 -0.37 7.05
CA SER A 83 10.51 -0.65 7.99
C SER A 83 11.02 -2.08 7.91
N THR A 84 10.33 -2.98 7.20
CA THR A 84 10.80 -4.36 6.94
C THR A 84 11.78 -4.45 5.78
N TYR A 85 11.70 -3.51 4.83
CA TYR A 85 12.53 -3.48 3.63
C TYR A 85 13.73 -2.56 3.80
N THR A 86 14.87 -2.96 3.26
CA THR A 86 16.05 -2.10 3.15
C THR A 86 15.88 -1.05 2.07
N THR A 87 16.63 0.05 2.17
CA THR A 87 16.67 1.10 1.13
C THR A 87 17.00 0.54 -0.25
N TYR A 88 17.81 -0.53 -0.31
CA TYR A 88 18.21 -1.18 -1.56
C TYR A 88 17.07 -1.99 -2.19
N GLU A 89 16.34 -2.77 -1.38
CA GLU A 89 15.13 -3.48 -1.82
C GLU A 89 14.09 -2.47 -2.33
N LEU A 90 13.84 -1.38 -1.60
CA LEU A 90 12.88 -0.35 -1.98
C LEU A 90 13.22 0.41 -3.28
N LYS A 91 14.48 0.37 -3.75
CA LYS A 91 14.90 0.91 -5.05
C LYS A 91 14.58 -0.04 -6.22
N THR A 92 14.29 -1.31 -5.92
CA THR A 92 14.04 -2.33 -6.92
C THR A 92 12.54 -2.40 -7.25
N PRO A 93 12.15 -2.40 -8.53
CA PRO A 93 10.74 -2.43 -8.94
C PRO A 93 9.91 -3.56 -8.34
N LYS A 94 10.49 -4.77 -8.25
CA LYS A 94 9.82 -5.94 -7.65
C LYS A 94 9.35 -5.68 -6.22
N TYR A 95 10.24 -5.22 -5.34
CA TYR A 95 9.87 -4.96 -3.94
C TYR A 95 8.95 -3.75 -3.81
N LYS A 96 9.04 -2.77 -4.71
CA LYS A 96 8.06 -1.67 -4.75
C LYS A 96 6.65 -2.21 -5.03
N GLN A 97 6.50 -3.21 -5.90
CA GLN A 97 5.24 -3.89 -6.13
C GLN A 97 4.80 -4.72 -4.91
N GLU A 98 5.71 -5.51 -4.34
CA GLU A 98 5.44 -6.31 -3.13
C GLU A 98 4.94 -5.45 -1.96
N VAL A 99 5.59 -4.31 -1.70
CA VAL A 99 5.16 -3.35 -0.67
C VAL A 99 3.73 -2.86 -0.93
N ARG A 100 3.36 -2.60 -2.18
CA ARG A 100 1.99 -2.17 -2.52
C ARG A 100 0.99 -3.26 -2.23
N GLU A 101 1.27 -4.48 -2.65
CA GLU A 101 0.41 -5.66 -2.43
C GLU A 101 0.20 -5.90 -0.93
N VAL A 102 1.26 -5.84 -0.13
CA VAL A 102 1.19 -5.99 1.33
C VAL A 102 0.36 -4.86 1.97
N ILE A 103 0.52 -3.61 1.53
CA ILE A 103 -0.29 -2.50 2.06
C ILE A 103 -1.77 -2.68 1.70
N VAL A 104 -2.09 -3.10 0.46
CA VAL A 104 -3.46 -3.38 0.03
C VAL A 104 -4.09 -4.48 0.89
N GLU A 105 -3.36 -5.58 1.12
CA GLU A 105 -3.80 -6.68 1.98
C GLU A 105 -4.10 -6.18 3.40
N LYS A 106 -3.15 -5.47 4.02
CA LYS A 106 -3.30 -4.95 5.39
C LYS A 106 -4.45 -3.95 5.52
N PHE A 107 -4.71 -3.14 4.49
CA PHE A 107 -5.84 -2.21 4.51
C PHE A 107 -7.18 -2.93 4.37
N ASN A 108 -7.24 -3.99 3.56
CA ASN A 108 -8.44 -4.82 3.46
C ASN A 108 -8.72 -5.55 4.77
N GLU A 109 -7.69 -6.12 5.41
CA GLU A 109 -7.81 -6.72 6.76
C GLU A 109 -8.35 -5.70 7.77
N LEU A 110 -7.84 -4.46 7.75
CA LEU A 110 -8.32 -3.38 8.60
C LEU A 110 -9.79 -3.02 8.32
N ALA A 111 -10.23 -3.09 7.06
CA ALA A 111 -11.62 -2.92 6.66
C ALA A 111 -12.51 -4.13 7.01
N GLY A 112 -11.96 -5.18 7.61
CA GLY A 112 -12.68 -6.40 7.98
C GLY A 112 -12.86 -7.38 6.83
N TRP A 113 -12.19 -7.18 5.70
CA TRP A 113 -12.20 -8.10 4.57
C TRP A 113 -10.96 -8.99 4.57
N THR A 114 -11.13 -10.30 4.40
CA THR A 114 -10.03 -11.25 4.25
C THR A 114 -10.15 -12.02 2.95
N SER A 115 -9.04 -12.57 2.46
CA SER A 115 -9.01 -13.37 1.22
C SER A 115 -9.99 -14.54 1.24
N ASP A 116 -10.27 -15.10 2.42
CA ASP A 116 -11.21 -16.21 2.57
C ASP A 116 -12.64 -15.77 2.22
N MET A 117 -13.00 -14.51 2.44
CA MET A 117 -14.32 -13.96 2.10
C MET A 117 -14.55 -13.86 0.59
N ALA A 118 -13.49 -13.80 -0.22
CA ALA A 118 -13.60 -13.84 -1.68
C ALA A 118 -14.17 -15.17 -2.19
N ALA A 119 -13.97 -16.25 -1.43
CA ALA A 119 -14.41 -17.60 -1.77
C ALA A 119 -15.81 -17.96 -1.25
N PHE A 120 -16.34 -17.17 -0.31
CA PHE A 120 -17.65 -17.41 0.31
C PHE A 120 -18.65 -16.35 -0.13
N SER A 121 -19.32 -16.60 -1.24
CA SER A 121 -20.59 -15.94 -1.55
C SER A 121 -21.68 -16.97 -1.67
N GLU A 122 -22.68 -16.87 -0.79
CA GLU A 122 -23.85 -17.76 -0.80
C GLU A 122 -24.71 -17.56 -2.07
N ASP A 123 -24.54 -16.44 -2.76
CA ASP A 123 -25.28 -16.05 -3.97
C ASP A 123 -24.46 -16.15 -5.28
N GLY A 124 -23.21 -16.62 -5.24
CA GLY A 124 -22.33 -16.72 -6.42
C GLY A 124 -21.71 -15.41 -6.91
N GLU A 125 -21.96 -14.29 -6.23
CA GLU A 125 -21.28 -13.01 -6.47
C GLU A 125 -19.97 -12.94 -5.68
N VAL A 126 -18.82 -12.94 -6.34
CA VAL A 126 -17.51 -12.84 -5.65
C VAL A 126 -17.45 -11.54 -4.84
N SER A 127 -17.30 -11.65 -3.52
CA SER A 127 -17.09 -10.50 -2.64
C SER A 127 -15.74 -9.86 -2.97
N LEU A 128 -15.79 -8.65 -3.54
CA LEU A 128 -14.59 -7.90 -3.91
C LEU A 128 -13.98 -7.24 -2.67
N PRO A 129 -12.65 -7.13 -2.60
CA PRO A 129 -12.00 -6.40 -1.52
C PRO A 129 -12.38 -4.91 -1.58
N PRO A 130 -12.66 -4.25 -0.43
CA PRO A 130 -12.94 -2.82 -0.37
C PRO A 130 -11.84 -1.96 -1.00
N ILE A 131 -10.57 -2.28 -0.73
CA ILE A 131 -9.41 -1.66 -1.35
C ILE A 131 -9.03 -2.46 -2.58
N LYS A 132 -9.08 -1.78 -3.73
CA LYS A 132 -8.66 -2.32 -5.02
C LYS A 132 -7.14 -2.27 -5.16
N GLU A 133 -6.57 -1.09 -4.91
CA GLU A 133 -5.19 -0.82 -5.21
C GLU A 133 -4.65 0.37 -4.40
N VAL A 134 -3.33 0.44 -4.24
CA VAL A 134 -2.62 1.54 -3.58
C VAL A 134 -1.66 2.20 -4.56
N TYR A 135 -1.70 3.52 -4.70
CA TYR A 135 -0.87 4.33 -5.57
C TYR A 135 0.18 5.08 -4.74
N PHE A 136 1.43 5.07 -5.19
CA PHE A 136 2.46 5.94 -4.60
C PHE A 136 2.53 7.25 -5.40
N SER A 137 1.71 8.23 -5.01
CA SER A 137 1.67 9.56 -5.65
C SER A 137 2.96 10.35 -5.43
N LYS A 138 3.72 10.02 -4.38
CA LYS A 138 5.11 10.44 -4.20
C LYS A 138 5.93 9.27 -3.68
N TYR A 139 7.11 9.06 -4.24
CA TYR A 139 8.04 8.00 -3.82
C TYR A 139 9.48 8.43 -4.07
N ILE A 140 10.12 9.00 -3.05
CA ILE A 140 11.48 9.53 -3.15
C ILE A 140 12.36 8.83 -2.11
N ILE A 141 13.45 8.21 -2.55
CA ILE A 141 14.42 7.54 -1.67
C ILE A 141 15.67 8.43 -1.55
N GLN A 142 16.07 8.76 -0.32
CA GLN A 142 17.30 9.49 0.00
C GLN A 142 18.29 8.63 0.77
#